data_AF-A0AAW2QBM8-F1
#
_entry.id   AF-A0AAW2QBM8-F1
#
_cell.length_a   1.000
_cell.length_b   1.000
_cell.length_c   1.000
_cell.angle_alpha   90.00
_cell.angle_beta   90.00
_cell.angle_gamma   90.00
#
_symmetry.space_group_name_H-M   'P 1'
#
loop_
_entity.id
_entity.type
_entity.pdbx_description
1 polymer ?
#
loop_
_entity_poly.entity_id
_entity_poly.type
_entity_poly.pdbx_seq_one_letter_code
_entity_poly.pdbx_strand_id
1 'polypeptide(L)'
;MVECYLWSVGYFFHPEDGYPRIMTAKLNALITVIDDIFDVYGTLQELQLFYNAIQSSFVVANPAENEFVGSLHKYKDIVRYSGMILRLADDLGTSPAEMKRGDVAKAVECYMNERGGSREEAEEYVRYLIDETWKKMNEGVAAAADDSPFLQDFVRIAADVGRTAQYFYQHGDGHGIQNPQMKQSIPTLLFQPII
;
A
#
# COMPACT_ATOMS: atom_id res chain seq x y z
N MET A 1 3.73 13.86 5.49
CA MET A 1 4.51 14.27 4.29
C MET A 1 5.87 13.59 4.24
N VAL A 2 6.63 13.55 5.34
CA VAL A 2 7.93 12.84 5.39
C VAL A 2 7.73 11.33 5.22
N GLU A 3 6.69 10.79 5.83
CA GLU A 3 6.23 9.41 5.74
C GLU A 3 5.84 9.06 4.29
N CYS A 4 5.03 9.92 3.65
CA CYS A 4 4.63 9.78 2.24
C CYS A 4 5.85 9.74 1.29
N TYR A 5 6.89 10.53 1.59
CA TYR A 5 8.14 10.50 0.85
C TYR A 5 8.96 9.25 1.15
N LEU A 6 9.04 8.82 2.42
CA LEU A 6 9.73 7.60 2.80
C LEU A 6 9.12 6.35 2.15
N TRP A 7 7.80 6.29 1.99
CA TRP A 7 7.14 5.27 1.16
C TRP A 7 7.74 5.23 -0.25
N SER A 8 7.91 6.41 -0.88
CA SER A 8 8.48 6.49 -2.23
C SER A 8 9.91 6.00 -2.31
N VAL A 9 10.72 6.19 -1.26
CA VAL A 9 12.09 5.66 -1.19
C VAL A 9 12.10 4.13 -1.17
N GLY A 10 11.08 3.49 -0.60
CA GLY A 10 11.00 2.03 -0.49
C GLY A 10 10.92 1.30 -1.83
N TYR A 11 10.33 1.91 -2.86
CA TYR A 11 10.22 1.31 -4.21
C TYR A 11 10.92 2.10 -5.32
N PHE A 12 11.40 3.32 -5.03
CA PHE A 12 12.24 4.14 -5.90
C PHE A 12 13.52 4.55 -5.16
N PHE A 13 14.43 3.61 -4.90
CA PHE A 13 15.62 3.85 -4.08
C PHE A 13 16.85 4.30 -4.88
N HIS A 14 16.85 4.22 -6.22
CA HIS A 14 18.02 4.57 -7.00
C HIS A 14 18.22 6.10 -7.07
N PRO A 15 19.46 6.64 -7.05
CA PRO A 15 19.70 8.08 -7.05
C PRO A 15 18.95 8.84 -8.17
N GLU A 16 18.88 8.25 -9.37
CA GLU A 16 18.21 8.75 -10.57
C GLU A 16 16.69 8.87 -10.44
N ASP A 17 16.06 8.14 -9.51
CA ASP A 17 14.61 8.12 -9.32
C ASP A 17 14.06 9.37 -8.57
N GLY A 18 14.76 10.50 -8.63
CA GLY A 18 14.38 11.72 -7.91
C GLY A 18 12.99 12.23 -8.28
N TYR A 19 12.69 12.28 -9.58
CA TYR A 19 11.38 12.71 -10.07
C TYR A 19 10.23 11.77 -9.68
N PRO A 20 10.29 10.44 -9.95
CA PRO A 20 9.23 9.53 -9.55
C PRO A 20 9.03 9.49 -8.03
N ARG A 21 10.09 9.59 -7.21
CA ARG A 21 9.95 9.75 -5.75
C ARG A 21 9.07 10.94 -5.37
N ILE A 22 9.37 12.13 -5.91
CA ILE A 22 8.61 13.35 -5.61
C ILE A 22 7.16 13.23 -6.06
N MET A 23 6.92 12.69 -7.26
CA MET A 23 5.57 12.52 -7.80
C MET A 23 4.77 11.53 -6.97
N THR A 24 5.35 10.38 -6.62
CA THR A 24 4.66 9.38 -5.82
C THR A 24 4.46 9.84 -4.38
N ALA A 25 5.36 10.61 -3.79
CA ALA A 25 5.14 11.20 -2.47
C ALA A 25 3.91 12.12 -2.44
N LYS A 26 3.67 12.89 -3.51
CA LYS A 26 2.45 13.71 -3.66
C LYS A 26 1.20 12.85 -3.83
N LEU A 27 1.29 11.79 -4.63
CA LEU A 27 0.19 10.83 -4.81
C LEU A 27 -0.15 10.14 -3.49
N ASN A 28 0.85 9.68 -2.73
CA ASN A 28 0.66 9.08 -1.42
C ASN A 28 -0.04 10.06 -0.47
N ALA A 29 0.40 11.32 -0.42
CA ALA A 29 -0.26 12.34 0.41
C ALA A 29 -1.71 12.60 0.00
N LEU A 30 -2.01 12.60 -1.31
CA LEU A 30 -3.38 12.72 -1.81
C LEU A 30 -4.22 11.50 -1.41
N ILE A 31 -3.66 10.29 -1.52
CA ILE A 31 -4.31 9.04 -1.10
C ILE A 31 -4.65 9.10 0.38
N THR A 32 -3.73 9.51 1.25
CA THR A 32 -3.99 9.66 2.69
C THR A 32 -5.13 10.63 2.97
N VAL A 33 -5.16 11.78 2.29
CA VAL A 33 -6.25 12.76 2.46
C VAL A 33 -7.58 12.19 1.98
N ILE A 34 -7.59 11.44 0.87
CA ILE A 34 -8.78 10.77 0.38
C ILE A 34 -9.25 9.72 1.39
N ASP A 35 -8.35 8.91 1.93
CA ASP A 35 -8.62 7.89 2.94
C ASP A 35 -9.29 8.49 4.18
N ASP A 36 -8.71 9.56 4.74
CA ASP A 36 -9.30 10.31 5.85
C ASP A 36 -10.71 10.86 5.53
N ILE A 37 -10.95 11.29 4.28
CA ILE A 37 -12.28 11.73 3.85
C ILE A 37 -13.27 10.56 3.94
N PHE A 38 -12.90 9.36 3.49
CA PHE A 38 -13.78 8.19 3.50
C PHE A 38 -14.00 7.63 4.91
N ASP A 39 -12.98 7.66 5.78
CA ASP A 39 -13.04 6.96 7.07
C ASP A 39 -13.42 7.87 8.26
N VAL A 40 -13.11 9.17 8.18
CA VAL A 40 -13.27 10.10 9.33
C VAL A 40 -14.24 11.23 9.05
N TYR A 41 -14.15 11.86 7.88
CA TYR A 41 -14.80 13.17 7.66
C TYR A 41 -16.11 13.10 6.87
N GLY A 42 -16.23 12.16 5.93
CA GLY A 42 -17.32 12.15 4.96
C GLY A 42 -18.57 11.44 5.45
N THR A 43 -19.73 12.05 5.22
CA THR A 43 -21.01 11.35 5.33
C THR A 43 -21.26 10.50 4.08
N LEU A 44 -22.08 9.45 4.19
CA LEU A 44 -22.40 8.56 3.05
C LEU A 44 -22.86 9.33 1.79
N GLN A 45 -23.61 10.41 1.97
CA GLN A 45 -24.11 11.24 0.86
C GLN A 45 -22.97 12.00 0.17
N GLU A 46 -22.07 12.60 0.96
CA GLU A 46 -20.89 13.32 0.45
C GLU A 46 -19.92 12.35 -0.24
N LEU A 47 -19.69 11.17 0.35
CA LEU A 47 -18.84 10.13 -0.21
C LEU A 47 -19.38 9.60 -1.54
N GLN A 48 -20.69 9.42 -1.67
CA GLN A 48 -21.30 9.00 -2.93
C GLN A 48 -21.09 10.05 -4.03
N LEU A 49 -21.24 11.35 -3.70
CA LEU A 49 -20.97 12.44 -4.64
C LEU A 49 -19.49 12.49 -5.04
N PHE A 50 -18.60 12.37 -4.06
CA PHE A 50 -17.16 12.37 -4.28
C PHE A 50 -16.70 11.19 -5.16
N TYR A 51 -17.16 9.98 -4.84
CA TYR A 51 -16.91 8.77 -5.63
C TYR A 51 -17.39 8.92 -7.08
N ASN A 52 -18.61 9.44 -7.28
CA ASN A 52 -19.15 9.67 -8.63
C ASN A 52 -18.31 10.68 -9.43
N ALA A 53 -17.83 11.75 -8.77
CA ALA A 53 -16.98 12.75 -9.40
C ALA A 53 -15.63 12.15 -9.84
N ILE A 54 -14.99 11.34 -8.98
CA ILE A 54 -13.75 10.63 -9.31
C ILE A 54 -13.98 9.70 -10.50
N GLN A 55 -14.99 8.83 -10.43
CA GLN A 55 -15.27 7.85 -11.48
C GLN A 55 -15.54 8.53 -12.84
N SER A 56 -16.30 9.64 -12.84
CA SER A 56 -16.57 10.41 -14.05
C SER A 56 -15.30 11.02 -14.64
N SER A 57 -14.38 11.50 -13.80
CA SER A 57 -13.12 12.08 -14.26
C SER A 57 -12.19 11.06 -14.94
N PHE A 58 -12.13 9.82 -14.44
CA PHE A 58 -11.33 8.75 -15.03
C PHE A 58 -11.80 8.36 -16.44
N VAL A 59 -13.12 8.30 -16.66
CA VAL A 59 -13.71 7.98 -17.97
C VAL A 59 -13.40 9.08 -19.00
N VAL A 60 -13.35 10.35 -18.58
CA VAL A 60 -13.09 11.48 -19.47
C VAL A 60 -11.60 11.65 -19.78
N ALA A 61 -10.71 11.26 -18.86
CA ALA A 61 -9.28 11.54 -18.96
C ALA A 61 -8.46 10.52 -19.77
N ASN A 62 -8.98 9.33 -20.10
CA ASN A 62 -8.14 8.24 -20.62
C ASN A 62 -8.66 7.56 -21.91
N PRO A 63 -8.46 8.16 -23.10
CA PRO A 63 -8.80 7.53 -24.38
C PRO A 63 -7.70 6.66 -25.02
N ALA A 64 -6.52 6.45 -24.40
CA ALA A 64 -5.39 5.79 -25.05
C ALA A 64 -4.81 4.60 -24.27
N GLU A 65 -4.78 3.42 -24.91
CA GLU A 65 -3.92 2.30 -24.53
C GLU A 65 -2.45 2.72 -24.66
N ASN A 66 -1.77 2.92 -23.53
CA ASN A 66 -0.32 3.10 -23.49
C ASN A 66 0.35 1.86 -22.87
N GLU A 67 1.68 1.78 -22.97
CA GLU A 67 2.48 0.65 -22.47
C GLU A 67 2.23 0.36 -20.97
N PHE A 68 1.90 1.39 -20.18
CA PHE A 68 1.51 1.24 -18.78
C PHE A 68 0.17 0.51 -18.61
N VAL A 69 -0.87 0.89 -19.37
CA VAL A 69 -2.16 0.18 -19.38
C VAL A 69 -1.99 -1.27 -19.85
N GLY A 70 -1.17 -1.51 -20.88
CA GLY A 70 -0.82 -2.87 -21.32
C GLY A 70 -0.14 -3.69 -20.22
N SER A 71 0.75 -3.06 -19.44
CA SER A 71 1.42 -3.68 -18.29
C SER A 71 0.47 -4.02 -17.16
N LEU A 72 -0.47 -3.11 -16.84
CA LEU A 72 -1.53 -3.37 -15.86
C LEU A 72 -2.38 -4.58 -16.27
N HIS A 73 -2.66 -4.76 -17.55
CA HIS A 73 -3.40 -5.92 -18.03
C HIS A 73 -2.58 -7.21 -17.96
N LYS A 74 -1.31 -7.17 -18.40
CA LYS A 74 -0.41 -8.34 -18.38
C LYS A 74 -0.13 -8.83 -16.96
N TYR A 75 0.12 -7.90 -16.04
CA TYR A 75 0.53 -8.17 -14.66
C TYR A 75 -0.54 -7.79 -13.62
N LYS A 76 -1.82 -7.89 -14.00
CA LYS A 76 -2.95 -7.57 -13.11
C LYS A 76 -2.91 -8.34 -11.78
N ASP A 77 -2.45 -9.59 -11.82
CA ASP A 77 -2.38 -10.43 -10.63
C ASP A 77 -1.24 -9.99 -9.71
N ILE A 78 -0.12 -9.51 -10.27
CA ILE A 78 0.97 -8.90 -9.49
C ILE A 78 0.49 -7.62 -8.79
N VAL A 79 -0.23 -6.75 -9.49
CA VAL A 79 -0.83 -5.55 -8.89
C VAL A 79 -1.78 -5.94 -7.76
N ARG A 80 -2.60 -6.96 -7.98
CA ARG A 80 -3.51 -7.51 -6.96
C ARG A 80 -2.74 -8.05 -5.75
N TYR A 81 -1.69 -8.84 -5.95
CA TYR A 81 -0.89 -9.41 -4.86
C TYR A 81 -0.18 -8.33 -4.06
N SER A 82 0.36 -7.30 -4.73
CA SER A 82 0.95 -6.14 -4.09
C SER A 82 -0.05 -5.42 -3.19
N GLY A 83 -1.25 -5.13 -3.73
CA GLY A 83 -2.34 -4.51 -2.96
C GLY A 83 -2.81 -5.37 -1.80
N MET A 84 -2.87 -6.70 -1.98
CA MET A 84 -3.23 -7.63 -0.89
C MET A 84 -2.18 -7.63 0.22
N ILE A 85 -0.89 -7.71 -0.08
CA ILE A 85 0.17 -7.65 0.93
C ILE A 85 0.12 -6.32 1.68
N LEU A 86 -0.03 -5.21 0.95
CA LEU A 86 -0.13 -3.88 1.54
C LEU A 86 -1.32 -3.78 2.50
N ARG A 87 -2.52 -4.18 2.05
CA ARG A 87 -3.74 -4.13 2.86
C ARG A 87 -3.65 -5.01 4.10
N LEU A 88 -3.18 -6.25 3.97
CA LEU A 88 -3.10 -7.16 5.10
C LEU A 88 -2.04 -6.74 6.12
N ALA A 89 -0.92 -6.15 5.67
CA ALA A 89 0.09 -5.58 6.57
C ALA A 89 -0.46 -4.36 7.32
N ASP A 90 -1.14 -3.46 6.61
CA ASP A 90 -1.84 -2.30 7.18
C ASP A 90 -2.85 -2.74 8.24
N ASP A 91 -3.81 -3.60 7.87
CA ASP A 91 -4.84 -4.14 8.77
C ASP A 91 -4.23 -4.76 10.04
N LEU A 92 -3.10 -5.46 9.95
CA LEU A 92 -2.41 -6.01 11.13
C LEU A 92 -1.83 -4.90 12.04
N GLY A 93 -1.26 -3.85 11.45
CA GLY A 93 -0.57 -2.79 12.18
C GLY A 93 -1.51 -1.73 12.74
N THR A 94 -2.64 -1.47 12.09
CA THR A 94 -3.52 -0.35 12.42
C THR A 94 -4.77 -0.77 13.18
N SER A 95 -5.32 -1.96 12.90
CA SER A 95 -6.63 -2.45 13.39
C SER A 95 -6.98 -2.07 14.85
N PRO A 96 -6.11 -2.28 15.87
CA PRO A 96 -6.46 -1.92 17.25
C PRO A 96 -6.86 -0.45 17.44
N ALA A 97 -6.17 0.47 16.76
CA ALA A 97 -6.46 1.90 16.81
C ALA A 97 -7.69 2.25 15.98
N GLU A 98 -7.87 1.60 14.83
CA GLU A 98 -9.00 1.83 13.91
C GLU A 98 -10.34 1.37 14.51
N MET A 99 -10.35 0.20 15.13
CA MET A 99 -11.55 -0.30 15.81
C MET A 99 -11.93 0.59 17.00
N LYS A 100 -10.95 1.19 17.69
CA LYS A 100 -11.21 2.12 18.82
C LYS A 100 -11.83 3.44 18.36
N ARG A 101 -11.54 3.90 17.13
CA ARG A 101 -12.16 5.11 16.54
C ARG A 101 -13.54 4.84 15.93
N GLY A 102 -13.98 3.58 15.87
CA GLY A 102 -15.28 3.19 15.32
C GLY A 102 -15.28 2.93 13.81
N ASP A 103 -14.12 2.58 13.26
CA ASP A 103 -13.96 2.22 11.86
C ASP A 103 -14.62 0.86 11.53
N VAL A 104 -14.72 0.53 10.24
CA VAL A 104 -15.19 -0.75 9.74
C VAL A 104 -14.25 -1.90 10.14
N ALA A 105 -14.79 -3.12 10.18
CA ALA A 105 -14.01 -4.32 10.46
C ALA A 105 -12.88 -4.51 9.44
N LYS A 106 -11.66 -4.73 9.93
CA LYS A 106 -10.47 -5.05 9.13
C LYS A 106 -10.33 -6.57 9.02
N ALA A 107 -9.33 -7.08 8.28
CA ALA A 107 -9.18 -8.52 8.04
C ALA A 107 -9.19 -9.38 9.34
N VAL A 108 -8.57 -8.88 10.42
CA VAL A 108 -8.56 -9.53 11.74
C VAL A 108 -9.97 -9.65 12.30
N GLU A 109 -10.71 -8.54 12.37
CA GLU A 109 -12.08 -8.52 12.86
C GLU A 109 -13.05 -9.31 11.98
N CYS A 110 -12.90 -9.26 10.66
CA CYS A 110 -13.68 -10.07 9.73
C CYS A 110 -13.50 -11.57 10.00
N TYR A 111 -12.26 -12.02 10.17
CA TYR A 111 -12.00 -13.43 10.52
C TYR A 111 -12.66 -13.83 11.84
N MET A 112 -12.49 -13.01 12.89
CA MET A 112 -13.08 -13.26 14.20
C MET A 112 -14.60 -13.37 14.11
N ASN A 113 -15.25 -12.47 13.36
CA ASN A 113 -16.70 -12.45 13.19
C ASN A 113 -17.22 -13.63 12.38
N GLU A 114 -16.51 -14.04 11.32
CA GLU A 114 -16.95 -15.12 10.43
C GLU A 114 -16.70 -16.51 10.99
N ARG A 115 -15.59 -16.69 11.72
CA ARG A 115 -15.13 -18.00 12.18
C ARG A 115 -15.19 -18.20 13.69
N GLY A 116 -15.48 -17.14 14.46
CA GLY A 116 -15.54 -17.20 15.93
C GLY A 116 -14.19 -17.45 16.60
N GLY A 117 -13.08 -17.22 15.90
CA GLY A 117 -11.72 -17.42 16.42
C GLY A 117 -11.27 -16.27 17.34
N SER A 118 -10.20 -16.53 18.09
CA SER A 118 -9.50 -15.52 18.89
C SER A 118 -8.79 -14.49 18.00
N ARG A 119 -8.39 -13.35 18.59
CA ARG A 119 -7.63 -12.33 17.87
C ARG A 119 -6.28 -12.87 17.41
N GLU A 120 -5.62 -13.65 18.27
CA GLU A 120 -4.32 -14.26 17.98
C GLU A 120 -4.40 -15.21 16.78
N GLU A 121 -5.42 -16.07 16.73
CA GLU A 121 -5.69 -16.94 15.58
C GLU A 121 -5.98 -16.15 14.30
N ALA A 122 -6.75 -15.06 14.42
CA ALA A 122 -7.05 -14.19 13.30
C ALA A 122 -5.79 -13.49 12.75
N GLU A 123 -4.94 -12.96 13.63
CA GLU A 123 -3.68 -12.33 13.24
C GLU A 123 -2.69 -13.35 12.62
N GLU A 124 -2.61 -14.57 13.16
CA GLU A 124 -1.82 -15.65 12.58
C GLU A 124 -2.33 -16.02 11.18
N TYR A 125 -3.65 -16.10 11.00
CA TYR A 125 -4.25 -16.36 9.70
C TYR A 125 -3.96 -15.25 8.69
N VAL A 126 -4.02 -13.97 9.09
CA VAL A 126 -3.67 -12.84 8.22
C VAL A 126 -2.19 -12.89 7.83
N ARG A 127 -1.29 -13.23 8.76
CA ARG A 127 0.14 -13.45 8.43
C ARG A 127 0.33 -14.59 7.43
N TYR A 128 -0.39 -15.70 7.61
CA TYR A 128 -0.39 -16.79 6.63
C TYR A 128 -0.87 -16.33 5.24
N LEU A 129 -1.92 -15.50 5.15
CA LEU A 129 -2.38 -14.95 3.88
C LEU A 129 -1.33 -14.06 3.20
N ILE A 130 -0.57 -13.28 3.98
CA ILE A 130 0.55 -12.50 3.47
C ILE A 130 1.62 -13.42 2.87
N ASP A 131 2.00 -14.48 3.59
CA ASP A 131 3.01 -15.44 3.12
C ASP A 131 2.59 -16.16 1.83
N GLU A 132 1.33 -16.62 1.77
CA GLU A 132 0.77 -17.25 0.56
C GLU A 132 0.71 -16.27 -0.62
N THR A 133 0.43 -15.01 -0.35
CA THR A 133 0.41 -13.96 -1.39
C THR A 133 1.83 -13.66 -1.89
N TRP A 134 2.82 -13.66 -1.00
CA TRP A 134 4.24 -13.53 -1.37
C TRP A 134 4.73 -14.65 -2.26
N LYS A 135 4.31 -15.90 -2.03
CA LYS A 135 4.65 -17.03 -2.93
C LYS A 135 4.20 -16.76 -4.36
N LYS A 136 2.95 -16.29 -4.53
CA LYS A 136 2.40 -15.93 -5.84
C LYS A 136 3.07 -14.70 -6.47
N MET A 137 3.43 -13.71 -5.65
CA MET A 137 4.21 -12.55 -6.08
C MET A 137 5.57 -13.00 -6.64
N ASN A 138 6.27 -13.90 -5.95
CA ASN A 138 7.58 -14.39 -6.38
C ASN A 138 7.52 -15.15 -7.70
N GLU A 139 6.47 -15.92 -7.94
CA GLU A 139 6.24 -16.58 -9.24
C GLU A 139 6.13 -15.56 -10.38
N GLY A 140 5.40 -14.46 -10.17
CA GLY A 140 5.28 -13.41 -11.19
C GLY A 140 6.56 -12.57 -11.37
N VAL A 141 7.33 -12.34 -10.31
CA VAL A 141 8.68 -11.74 -10.40
C VAL A 141 9.60 -12.63 -11.23
N ALA A 142 9.60 -13.94 -11.00
CA ALA A 142 10.39 -14.88 -11.78
C ALA A 142 9.93 -14.92 -13.25
N ALA A 143 8.62 -14.89 -13.51
CA ALA A 143 8.07 -14.88 -14.87
C ALA A 143 8.44 -13.61 -15.66
N ALA A 144 8.67 -12.49 -14.98
CA ALA A 144 9.08 -11.23 -15.62
C ALA A 144 10.57 -11.20 -16.01
N ALA A 145 11.39 -12.16 -15.59
CA ALA A 145 12.85 -12.12 -15.79
C ALA A 145 13.27 -12.03 -17.27
N ASP A 146 12.47 -12.59 -18.18
CA ASP A 146 12.73 -12.60 -19.62
C ASP A 146 11.97 -11.49 -20.38
N ASP A 147 11.22 -10.63 -19.67
CA ASP A 147 10.47 -9.53 -20.28
C ASP A 147 11.35 -8.29 -20.53
N SER A 148 10.75 -7.24 -21.11
CA SER A 148 11.41 -5.94 -21.28
C SER A 148 11.87 -5.36 -19.93
N PRO A 149 12.96 -4.56 -19.90
CA PRO A 149 13.43 -3.91 -18.67
C PRO A 149 12.34 -3.11 -17.95
N PHE A 150 11.44 -2.47 -18.71
CA PHE A 150 10.30 -1.74 -18.18
C PHE A 150 9.34 -2.65 -17.37
N LEU A 151 9.02 -3.83 -17.89
CA LEU A 151 8.13 -4.77 -17.21
C LEU A 151 8.81 -5.41 -15.99
N GLN A 152 10.12 -5.66 -16.07
CA GLN A 152 10.91 -6.10 -14.93
C GLN A 152 10.86 -5.08 -13.79
N ASP A 153 11.09 -3.81 -14.10
CA ASP A 153 10.98 -2.72 -13.13
C ASP A 153 9.56 -2.57 -12.58
N PHE A 154 8.54 -2.67 -13.41
CA PHE A 154 7.15 -2.61 -12.98
C PHE A 154 6.82 -3.69 -11.93
N VAL A 155 7.19 -4.94 -12.21
CA VAL A 155 6.94 -6.06 -11.29
C VAL A 155 7.80 -5.96 -10.02
N ARG A 156 9.05 -5.50 -10.14
CA ARG A 156 9.92 -5.21 -8.99
C ARG A 156 9.31 -4.14 -8.08
N ILE A 157 8.89 -3.01 -8.65
CA ILE A 157 8.26 -1.91 -7.92
C ILE A 157 7.00 -2.40 -7.20
N ALA A 158 6.16 -3.21 -7.86
CA ALA A 158 4.97 -3.79 -7.22
C ALA A 158 5.32 -4.67 -6.01
N ALA A 159 6.41 -5.46 -6.09
CA ALA A 159 6.91 -6.21 -4.93
C ALA A 159 7.47 -5.28 -3.83
N ASP A 160 8.22 -4.24 -4.21
CA ASP A 160 8.78 -3.27 -3.26
C ASP A 160 7.71 -2.48 -2.51
N VAL A 161 6.54 -2.22 -3.11
CA VAL A 161 5.36 -1.70 -2.39
C VAL A 161 4.96 -2.61 -1.24
N GLY A 162 4.91 -3.94 -1.46
CA GLY A 162 4.61 -4.92 -0.42
C GLY A 162 5.67 -4.94 0.69
N ARG A 163 6.96 -4.91 0.35
CA ARG A 163 8.06 -4.82 1.33
C ARG A 163 7.98 -3.55 2.16
N THR A 164 7.69 -2.43 1.50
CA THR A 164 7.54 -1.14 2.15
C THR A 164 6.35 -1.14 3.11
N ALA A 165 5.21 -1.72 2.72
CA ALA A 165 4.08 -1.86 3.62
C ALA A 165 4.43 -2.64 4.89
N GLN A 166 5.09 -3.79 4.74
CA GLN A 166 5.52 -4.56 5.90
C GLN A 166 6.50 -3.78 6.79
N TYR A 167 7.42 -3.00 6.20
CA TYR A 167 8.31 -2.13 6.97
C TYR A 167 7.56 -1.06 7.78
N PHE A 168 6.54 -0.44 7.19
CA PHE A 168 5.74 0.58 7.87
C PHE A 168 4.86 -0.01 8.98
N TYR A 169 4.27 -1.19 8.77
CA TYR A 169 3.21 -1.70 9.65
C TYR A 169 3.63 -2.85 10.59
N GLN A 170 4.84 -3.40 10.48
CA GLN A 170 5.33 -4.50 11.33
C GLN A 170 5.31 -4.19 12.84
N HIS A 171 5.32 -2.91 13.22
CA HIS A 171 5.39 -2.46 14.62
C HIS A 171 4.24 -1.53 15.00
N GLY A 172 3.09 -1.70 14.32
CA GLY A 172 1.95 -0.82 14.42
C GLY A 172 1.94 0.23 13.32
N ASP A 173 1.07 1.22 13.43
CA ASP A 173 0.90 2.26 12.42
C ASP A 173 2.18 3.10 12.20
N GLY A 174 2.88 2.86 11.10
CA GLY A 174 4.06 3.64 10.70
C GLY A 174 3.73 4.86 9.83
N HIS A 175 2.49 5.01 9.38
CA HIS A 175 2.07 6.03 8.42
C HIS A 175 1.31 7.19 9.08
N GLY A 176 0.24 6.87 9.83
CA GLY A 176 -0.63 7.86 10.46
C GLY A 176 -0.12 8.31 11.84
N ILE A 177 0.03 7.36 12.76
CA ILE A 177 0.48 7.60 14.14
C ILE A 177 1.94 7.21 14.28
N GLN A 178 2.88 8.12 13.98
CA GLN A 178 4.34 7.89 14.05
C GLN A 178 4.77 6.92 15.17
N ASN A 179 4.95 5.63 14.81
CA ASN A 179 5.40 4.62 15.75
C ASN A 179 6.88 4.90 16.17
N PRO A 180 7.32 4.42 17.35
CA PRO A 180 8.66 4.70 17.86
C PRO A 180 9.80 4.32 16.90
N GLN A 181 9.64 3.23 16.14
CA GLN A 181 10.63 2.73 15.19
C GLN A 181 10.75 3.63 13.95
N MET A 182 9.63 4.13 13.43
CA MET A 182 9.61 5.09 12.33
C MET A 182 10.22 6.43 12.76
N LYS A 183 9.95 6.88 13.99
CA LYS A 183 10.58 8.07 14.57
C LYS A 183 12.11 7.98 14.65
N GLN A 184 12.64 6.78 14.85
CA GLN A 184 14.09 6.55 14.87
C GLN A 184 14.68 6.39 13.47
N SER A 185 13.95 5.73 12.56
CA SER A 185 14.47 5.40 11.22
C SER A 185 14.42 6.56 10.23
N ILE A 186 13.41 7.43 10.33
CA ILE A 186 13.29 8.59 9.44
C ILE A 186 14.53 9.52 9.51
N PRO A 187 15.02 9.90 10.71
CA PRO A 187 16.25 10.68 10.84
C PRO A 187 17.47 10.02 10.20
N THR A 188 17.68 8.73 10.44
CA THR A 188 18.85 8.02 9.95
C THR A 188 18.84 7.86 8.44
N LEU A 189 17.67 7.61 7.84
CA LEU A 189 17.54 7.37 6.41
C LEU A 189 17.53 8.65 5.57
N LEU A 190 16.97 9.75 6.09
CA LEU A 190 16.71 10.95 5.29
C LEU A 190 17.58 12.16 5.64
N PHE A 191 18.12 12.23 6.86
CA PHE A 191 18.74 13.45 7.36
C PHE A 191 20.17 13.26 7.89
N GLN A 192 20.56 12.04 8.26
CA GLN A 192 21.88 11.75 8.81
C GLN A 192 22.76 11.04 7.77
N PRO A 193 23.82 11.67 7.26
CA PRO A 193 24.77 11.00 6.38
C PRO A 193 25.57 9.95 7.15
N ILE A 194 25.93 8.87 6.46
CA ILE A 194 26.96 7.95 6.95
C ILE A 194 28.30 8.66 6.73
N ILE A 195 29.02 8.92 7.83
CA ILE A 195 30.35 9.55 7.83
C ILE A 195 31.41 8.47 7.81
#